data_AF-A0A3D9CJJ0-F1
#
_entry.id   AF-A0A3D9CJJ0-F1
#
_cell.length_a   1.000
_cell.length_b   1.000
_cell.length_c   1.000
_cell.angle_alpha   90.00
_cell.angle_beta   90.00
_cell.angle_gamma   90.00
#
_symmetry.space_group_name_H-M   'P 1'
#
loop_
_entity.id
_entity.type
_entity.pdbx_description
1 polymer ?
#
loop_
_entity_poly.entity_id
_entity_poly.type
_entity_poly.pdbx_seq_one_letter_code
_entity_poly.pdbx_strand_id
1 'polypeptide(L)'
;MRVVYFVFTFLLLTSCATKKYTKANLLPDGLKSATEEVYETSNNQKKLLHKKEMTFTKNGRIKYSKTFDSNGKLLQETEKKLWFTVERYPDKDSYYCKTRWKPNQRERISCYTKKQYKQNESIYHYNKNGSIDKIADNFETFNTRQFHYSDNELSKIVITGKDNKTIDELSINCIERDEKGTCLKQTRISNKNGEKQEILISPRYY
;
A
#
# COMPACT_ATOMS: atom_id res chain seq x y z
N MET A 1 23.07 20.28 27.80
CA MET A 1 22.29 21.04 26.78
C MET A 1 22.55 20.61 25.34
N ARG A 2 23.80 20.38 24.88
CA ARG A 2 24.06 19.92 23.49
C ARG A 2 23.36 18.60 23.12
N VAL A 3 23.32 17.62 24.03
CA VAL A 3 22.69 16.30 23.78
C VAL A 3 21.18 16.42 23.53
N VAL A 4 20.48 17.32 24.24
CA VAL A 4 19.04 17.53 24.07
C VAL A 4 18.72 18.12 22.70
N TYR A 5 19.54 19.05 22.21
CA TYR A 5 19.41 19.60 20.86
C TYR A 5 19.57 18.53 19.79
N PHE A 6 20.56 17.63 19.91
CA PHE A 6 20.76 16.51 18.97
C PHE A 6 19.58 15.53 18.97
N VAL A 7 19.01 15.21 20.15
CA VAL A 7 17.82 14.35 20.27
C VAL A 7 16.61 15.00 19.61
N PHE A 8 16.38 16.30 19.82
CA PHE A 8 15.30 17.03 19.14
C PHE A 8 15.50 17.10 17.61
N THR A 9 16.73 17.32 17.13
CA THR A 9 16.99 17.32 15.68
C THR A 9 16.78 15.94 15.06
N PHE A 10 17.19 14.87 15.75
CA PHE A 10 16.97 13.50 15.28
C PHE A 10 15.49 13.12 15.23
N LEU A 11 14.71 13.52 16.26
CA LEU A 11 13.27 13.30 16.30
C LEU A 11 12.56 14.01 15.14
N LEU A 12 12.96 15.24 14.81
CA LEU A 12 12.40 16.01 13.68
C LEU A 12 12.73 15.38 12.31
N LEU A 13 13.87 14.71 12.15
CA LEU A 13 14.21 14.03 10.90
C LEU A 13 13.39 12.76 10.67
N THR A 14 12.89 12.11 11.73
CA THR A 14 12.03 10.92 11.59
C THR A 14 10.61 11.25 11.11
N SER A 15 10.13 12.48 11.29
CA SER A 15 8.76 12.89 10.93
C SER A 15 8.50 13.09 9.44
N CYS A 16 9.43 12.71 8.55
CA CYS A 16 9.25 12.76 7.09
C CYS A 16 9.27 11.38 6.42
N ALA A 17 9.52 10.30 7.16
CA ALA A 17 9.59 8.96 6.60
C ALA A 17 8.22 8.27 6.63
N THR A 18 7.72 7.80 5.48
CA THR A 18 6.48 7.00 5.38
C THR A 18 6.52 5.76 6.30
N LYS A 19 5.36 5.20 6.62
CA LYS A 19 5.23 3.91 7.33
C LYS A 19 6.00 2.86 6.54
N LYS A 20 6.60 1.90 7.26
CA LYS A 20 7.21 0.74 6.63
C LYS A 20 6.13 -0.01 5.86
N TYR A 21 6.36 -0.24 4.57
CA TYR A 21 5.41 -0.94 3.71
C TYR A 21 5.19 -2.36 4.22
N THR A 22 6.25 -3.00 4.72
CA THR A 22 6.16 -4.34 5.29
C THR A 22 5.19 -4.39 6.46
N LYS A 23 5.33 -3.49 7.45
CA LYS A 23 4.42 -3.43 8.60
C LYS A 23 2.99 -3.06 8.21
N ALA A 24 2.80 -2.13 7.28
CA ALA A 24 1.48 -1.72 6.82
C ALA A 24 0.70 -2.88 6.17
N ASN A 25 1.41 -3.76 5.46
CA ASN A 25 0.82 -4.89 4.72
C ASN A 25 1.09 -6.26 5.38
N LEU A 26 1.48 -6.29 6.65
CA LEU A 26 1.79 -7.53 7.40
C LEU A 26 2.82 -8.44 6.71
N LEU A 27 3.75 -7.87 5.94
CA LEU A 27 4.84 -8.60 5.29
C LEU A 27 6.03 -8.79 6.24
N PRO A 28 6.87 -9.81 6.01
CA PRO A 28 7.99 -10.08 6.88
C PRO A 28 9.06 -8.99 6.75
N ASP A 29 9.81 -8.79 7.82
CA ASP A 29 10.96 -7.88 7.81
C ASP A 29 12.14 -8.52 7.03
N GLY A 30 13.07 -7.70 6.54
CA GLY A 30 14.26 -8.17 5.82
C GLY A 30 14.07 -8.44 4.33
N LEU A 31 12.98 -7.99 3.72
CA LEU A 31 12.80 -8.04 2.27
C LEU A 31 13.83 -7.16 1.56
N LYS A 32 14.49 -7.73 0.55
CA LYS A 32 15.31 -7.01 -0.44
C LYS A 32 14.46 -6.59 -1.65
N SER A 33 13.64 -7.51 -2.14
CA SER A 33 12.67 -7.28 -3.20
C SER A 33 11.45 -8.17 -3.03
N ALA A 34 10.34 -7.84 -3.69
CA ALA A 34 9.21 -8.74 -3.81
C ALA A 34 8.49 -8.49 -5.15
N THR A 35 7.87 -9.53 -5.68
CA THR A 35 6.96 -9.44 -6.82
C THR A 35 5.54 -9.72 -6.32
N GLU A 36 4.61 -8.81 -6.56
CA GLU A 36 3.18 -8.99 -6.30
C GLU A 36 2.46 -9.22 -7.64
N GLU A 37 1.73 -10.31 -7.75
CA GLU A 37 0.92 -10.65 -8.92
C GLU A 37 -0.53 -10.74 -8.51
N VAL A 38 -1.39 -10.06 -9.25
CA VAL A 38 -2.84 -10.05 -9.00
C VAL A 38 -3.54 -10.69 -10.16
N TYR A 39 -4.34 -11.71 -9.86
CA TYR A 39 -5.09 -12.48 -10.83
C TYR A 39 -6.58 -12.29 -10.61
N GLU A 40 -7.33 -12.18 -11.69
CA GLU A 40 -8.76 -12.40 -11.71
C GLU A 40 -9.03 -13.91 -11.86
N THR A 41 -9.89 -14.45 -11.01
CA THR A 41 -10.31 -15.86 -11.07
C THR A 41 -11.75 -15.90 -11.51
N SER A 42 -11.99 -16.30 -12.76
CA SER A 42 -13.32 -16.51 -13.33
C SER A 42 -13.36 -17.87 -14.03
N ASN A 43 -14.43 -18.64 -13.81
CA ASN A 43 -14.65 -19.94 -14.46
C ASN A 43 -13.43 -20.90 -14.39
N ASN A 44 -12.80 -21.02 -13.21
CA ASN A 44 -11.58 -21.82 -12.97
C ASN A 44 -10.35 -21.45 -13.81
N GLN A 45 -10.40 -20.35 -14.57
CA GLN A 45 -9.26 -19.79 -15.27
C GLN A 45 -8.69 -18.62 -14.46
N LYS A 46 -7.36 -18.54 -14.43
CA LYS A 46 -6.62 -17.44 -13.81
C LYS A 46 -6.10 -16.52 -14.89
N LYS A 47 -6.52 -15.25 -14.83
CA LYS A 47 -6.03 -14.20 -15.72
C LYS A 47 -5.22 -13.20 -14.92
N LEU A 48 -3.95 -13.02 -15.28
CA LEU A 48 -3.12 -11.98 -14.67
C LEU A 48 -3.73 -10.61 -15.00
N LEU A 49 -3.98 -9.78 -13.99
CA LEU A 49 -4.42 -8.40 -14.15
C LEU A 49 -3.21 -7.47 -14.19
N HIS A 50 -2.35 -7.58 -13.19
CA HIS A 50 -1.13 -6.78 -13.11
C HIS A 50 -0.07 -7.48 -12.28
N LYS A 51 1.18 -7.11 -12.58
CA LYS A 51 2.38 -7.56 -11.87
C LYS A 51 3.13 -6.35 -11.36
N LYS A 52 3.49 -6.34 -10.08
CA LYS A 52 4.22 -5.26 -9.43
C LYS A 52 5.52 -5.76 -8.84
N GLU A 53 6.63 -5.24 -9.36
CA GLU A 53 7.97 -5.52 -8.88
C GLU A 53 8.39 -4.42 -7.90
N MET A 54 8.84 -4.80 -6.71
CA MET A 54 9.19 -3.87 -5.63
C MET A 54 10.59 -4.13 -5.11
N THR A 55 11.35 -3.06 -4.90
CA THR A 55 12.65 -3.09 -4.24
C THR A 55 12.56 -2.33 -2.92
N PHE A 56 13.06 -2.96 -1.85
CA PHE A 56 12.94 -2.45 -0.49
C PHE A 56 14.27 -1.89 0.02
N THR A 57 14.16 -0.86 0.84
CA THR A 57 15.23 -0.46 1.78
C THR A 57 15.36 -1.53 2.88
N LYS A 58 16.52 -1.62 3.54
CA LYS A 58 16.73 -2.50 4.71
C LYS A 58 15.66 -2.33 5.81
N ASN A 59 15.02 -1.16 5.87
CA ASN A 59 13.98 -0.82 6.83
C ASN A 59 12.55 -1.17 6.38
N GLY A 60 12.35 -1.94 5.30
CA GLY A 60 11.02 -2.41 4.87
C GLY A 60 10.16 -1.34 4.17
N ARG A 61 10.77 -0.25 3.70
CA ARG A 61 10.11 0.77 2.84
C ARG A 61 10.41 0.50 1.38
N ILE A 62 9.43 0.71 0.50
CA ILE A 62 9.64 0.66 -0.96
C ILE A 62 10.58 1.79 -1.35
N LYS A 63 11.71 1.43 -1.95
CA LYS A 63 12.65 2.36 -2.59
C LYS A 63 12.23 2.61 -4.04
N TYR A 64 11.78 1.57 -4.71
CA TYR A 64 11.43 1.59 -6.12
C TYR A 64 10.39 0.53 -6.43
N SER A 65 9.48 0.79 -7.36
CA SER A 65 8.59 -0.24 -7.89
C SER A 65 8.17 0.03 -9.33
N LYS A 66 7.86 -1.04 -10.05
CA LYS A 66 7.26 -1.01 -11.39
C LYS A 66 6.02 -1.88 -11.41
N THR A 67 4.94 -1.37 -11.94
CA THR A 67 3.69 -2.10 -12.17
C THR A 67 3.49 -2.27 -13.66
N PHE A 68 3.21 -3.49 -14.07
CA PHE A 68 2.97 -3.90 -15.45
C PHE A 68 1.56 -4.47 -15.58
N ASP A 69 0.96 -4.33 -16.76
CA ASP A 69 -0.29 -5.01 -17.11
C ASP A 69 -0.05 -6.51 -17.42
N SER A 70 -1.12 -7.19 -17.80
CA SER A 70 -1.10 -8.60 -18.20
C SER A 70 -0.21 -8.90 -19.42
N ASN A 71 0.05 -7.89 -20.26
CA ASN A 71 0.82 -8.01 -21.50
C ASN A 71 2.28 -7.57 -21.31
N GLY A 72 2.67 -7.18 -20.09
CA GLY A 72 3.99 -6.68 -19.77
C GLY A 72 4.22 -5.19 -20.12
N LYS A 73 3.17 -4.44 -20.49
CA LYS A 73 3.25 -3.00 -20.69
C LYS A 73 3.37 -2.31 -19.32
N LEU A 74 4.30 -1.36 -19.20
CA LEU A 74 4.46 -0.56 -18.00
C LEU A 74 3.19 0.28 -17.76
N LEU A 75 2.58 0.15 -16.57
CA LEU A 75 1.45 0.97 -16.13
C LEU A 75 1.91 2.13 -15.25
N GLN A 76 2.83 1.86 -14.32
CA GLN A 76 3.32 2.84 -13.38
C GLN A 76 4.73 2.47 -12.92
N GLU A 77 5.58 3.49 -12.80
CA GLU A 77 6.86 3.40 -12.12
C GLU A 77 6.85 4.32 -10.91
N THR A 78 7.42 3.88 -9.80
CA THR A 78 7.44 4.65 -8.55
C THR A 78 8.83 4.64 -7.96
N GLU A 79 9.32 5.84 -7.62
CA GLU A 79 10.67 6.02 -7.10
C GLU A 79 10.63 6.87 -5.83
N LYS A 80 11.17 6.35 -4.73
CA LYS A 80 11.30 7.10 -3.49
C LYS A 80 12.51 8.02 -3.56
N LYS A 81 12.26 9.33 -3.50
CA LYS A 81 13.27 10.36 -3.25
C LYS A 81 13.27 10.74 -1.77
N LEU A 82 14.22 11.59 -1.37
CA LEU A 82 14.44 11.97 0.03
C LEU A 82 13.17 12.53 0.70
N TRP A 83 12.47 13.45 0.02
CA TRP A 83 11.33 14.19 0.58
C TRP A 83 9.96 13.88 -0.04
N PHE A 84 9.93 13.09 -1.11
CA PHE A 84 8.72 12.77 -1.86
C PHE A 84 8.91 11.47 -2.65
N THR A 85 7.81 10.95 -3.17
CA THR A 85 7.79 9.83 -4.09
C THR A 85 7.41 10.36 -5.47
N VAL A 86 8.08 9.89 -6.53
CA VAL A 86 7.72 10.22 -7.91
C VAL A 86 6.99 9.04 -8.51
N GLU A 87 5.81 9.27 -9.05
CA GLU A 87 5.06 8.30 -9.83
C GLU A 87 5.12 8.72 -11.30
N ARG A 88 5.60 7.84 -12.16
CA ARG A 88 5.70 8.05 -13.60
C ARG A 88 4.74 7.12 -14.30
N TYR A 89 4.14 7.62 -15.37
CA TYR A 89 3.16 6.92 -16.19
C TYR A 89 3.57 7.10 -17.66
N PRO A 90 3.27 6.13 -18.55
CA PRO A 90 3.60 6.27 -19.97
C PRO A 90 2.82 7.41 -20.64
N ASP A 91 1.55 7.56 -20.28
CA ASP A 91 0.59 8.36 -21.03
C ASP A 91 0.17 9.66 -20.31
N LYS A 92 0.83 10.02 -19.20
CA LYS A 92 0.53 11.26 -18.45
C LYS A 92 1.72 11.81 -17.67
N ASP A 93 1.59 13.08 -17.28
CA ASP A 93 2.57 13.79 -16.44
C ASP A 93 2.88 13.03 -15.14
N SER A 94 4.15 13.09 -14.73
CA SER A 94 4.58 12.49 -13.46
C SER A 94 3.94 13.17 -12.26
N TYR A 95 3.57 12.37 -11.27
CA TYR A 95 3.05 12.84 -10.00
C TYR A 95 4.13 12.87 -8.94
N TYR A 96 4.10 13.93 -8.12
CA TYR A 96 5.03 14.14 -7.02
C TYR A 96 4.26 14.03 -5.71
N CYS A 97 4.37 12.88 -5.05
CA CYS A 97 3.63 12.54 -3.84
C CYS A 97 4.40 12.92 -2.59
N LYS A 98 3.83 13.81 -1.79
CA LYS A 98 4.38 14.24 -0.49
C LYS A 98 3.62 13.58 0.64
N THR A 99 4.36 12.92 1.54
CA THR A 99 3.81 12.35 2.77
C THR A 99 3.96 13.35 3.91
N ARG A 100 2.92 13.52 4.71
CA ARG A 100 2.97 14.26 5.97
C ARG A 100 2.37 13.43 7.08
N TRP A 101 3.13 13.27 8.17
CA TRP A 101 2.60 12.68 9.39
C TRP A 101 1.57 13.59 10.04
N LYS A 102 0.56 12.94 10.62
CA LYS A 102 -0.54 13.56 11.35
C LYS A 102 -0.69 12.88 12.71
N PRO A 103 -1.23 13.58 13.71
CA PRO A 103 -1.52 12.99 15.01
C PRO A 103 -2.40 11.74 14.89
N ASN A 104 -2.31 10.85 15.87
CA ASN A 104 -3.07 9.59 15.95
C ASN A 104 -2.69 8.56 14.88
N GLN A 105 -1.38 8.41 14.63
CA GLN A 105 -0.83 7.42 13.69
C GLN A 105 -1.43 7.53 12.29
N ARG A 106 -1.45 8.75 11.75
CA ARG A 106 -2.01 9.02 10.43
C ARG A 106 -0.96 9.54 9.46
N GLU A 107 -1.05 9.11 8.22
CA GLU A 107 -0.27 9.65 7.12
C GLU A 107 -1.20 10.23 6.07
N ARG A 108 -0.94 11.48 5.70
CA ARG A 108 -1.57 12.09 4.52
C ARG A 108 -0.59 12.06 3.37
N ILE A 109 -0.99 11.44 2.27
CA ILE A 109 -0.23 11.40 1.02
C ILE A 109 -0.99 12.23 0.00
N SER A 110 -0.38 13.33 -0.44
CA SER A 110 -0.96 14.21 -1.47
C SER A 110 -0.04 14.21 -2.68
N CYS A 111 -0.56 13.90 -3.87
CA CYS A 111 0.22 13.93 -5.10
C CYS A 111 -0.15 15.12 -5.98
N TYR A 112 0.88 15.65 -6.67
CA TYR A 112 0.78 16.87 -7.45
C TYR A 112 1.41 16.68 -8.82
N THR A 113 0.79 17.21 -9.88
CA THR A 113 1.46 17.44 -11.16
C THR A 113 2.25 18.75 -11.11
N LYS A 114 3.39 18.79 -11.80
CA LYS A 114 4.29 19.96 -11.84
C LYS A 114 4.64 20.51 -10.44
N LYS A 115 4.56 19.65 -9.40
CA LYS A 115 4.72 19.98 -7.97
C LYS A 115 3.76 21.06 -7.41
N GLN A 116 2.71 21.41 -8.15
CA GLN A 116 1.81 22.52 -7.82
C GLN A 116 0.34 22.09 -7.76
N TYR A 117 -0.14 21.40 -8.79
CA TYR A 117 -1.56 21.08 -8.94
C TYR A 117 -1.88 19.74 -8.31
N LYS A 118 -2.60 19.74 -7.19
CA LYS A 118 -2.98 18.51 -6.48
C LYS A 118 -3.89 17.66 -7.38
N GLN A 119 -3.53 16.39 -7.55
CA GLN A 119 -4.29 15.43 -8.37
C GLN A 119 -5.00 14.36 -7.54
N ASN A 120 -4.47 14.04 -6.35
CA ASN A 120 -5.10 13.09 -5.44
C ASN A 120 -4.66 13.37 -4.00
N GLU A 121 -5.43 12.82 -3.06
CA GLU A 121 -5.06 12.80 -1.66
C GLU A 121 -5.66 11.57 -0.98
N SER A 122 -4.82 10.86 -0.24
CA SER A 122 -5.24 9.75 0.62
C SER A 122 -4.76 9.95 2.05
N ILE A 123 -5.58 9.52 3.00
CA ILE A 123 -5.27 9.54 4.43
C ILE A 123 -5.27 8.10 4.92
N TYR A 124 -4.09 7.63 5.30
CA TYR A 124 -3.87 6.35 5.94
C TYR A 124 -3.97 6.52 7.45
N HIS A 125 -4.72 5.63 8.07
CA HIS A 125 -4.81 5.44 9.51
C HIS A 125 -4.16 4.10 9.82
N TYR A 126 -3.35 4.05 10.87
CA TYR A 126 -2.67 2.82 11.27
C TYR A 126 -3.13 2.37 12.66
N ASN A 127 -3.22 1.06 12.82
CA ASN A 127 -3.33 0.41 14.12
C ASN A 127 -2.04 0.57 14.92
N LYS A 128 -2.12 0.36 16.24
CA LYS A 128 -0.96 0.45 17.14
C LYS A 128 0.21 -0.45 16.72
N ASN A 129 -0.09 -1.65 16.18
CA ASN A 129 0.89 -2.60 15.65
C ASN A 129 1.51 -2.14 14.31
N GLY A 130 0.95 -1.11 13.68
CA GLY A 130 1.40 -0.51 12.44
C GLY A 130 0.76 -1.04 11.16
N SER A 131 -0.19 -1.98 11.25
CA SER A 131 -1.03 -2.37 10.11
C SER A 131 -1.98 -1.23 9.73
N ILE A 132 -2.52 -1.28 8.52
CA ILE A 132 -3.49 -0.29 8.05
C ILE A 132 -4.81 -0.51 8.79
N ASP A 133 -5.35 0.52 9.43
CA ASP A 133 -6.70 0.50 10.00
C ASP A 133 -7.72 0.96 8.94
N LYS A 134 -7.40 2.08 8.28
CA LYS A 134 -8.31 2.72 7.34
C LYS A 134 -7.55 3.53 6.30
N ILE A 135 -8.07 3.57 5.08
CA ILE A 135 -7.62 4.49 4.03
C ILE A 135 -8.83 5.30 3.56
N ALA A 136 -8.77 6.61 3.71
CA ALA A 136 -9.76 7.52 3.14
C ALA A 136 -9.15 8.21 1.91
N ASP A 137 -9.79 8.07 0.76
CA ASP A 137 -9.59 8.95 -0.39
C ASP A 137 -10.36 10.25 -0.10
N ASN A 138 -9.70 11.39 -0.20
CA ASN A 138 -10.29 12.70 0.06
C ASN A 138 -10.31 13.60 -1.18
N PHE A 139 -10.18 13.01 -2.36
CA PHE A 139 -10.05 13.79 -3.59
C PHE A 139 -10.91 13.27 -4.72
N GLU A 140 -10.79 11.99 -5.08
CA GLU A 140 -11.41 11.47 -6.31
C GLU A 140 -12.78 10.87 -6.00
N THR A 141 -12.80 9.81 -5.20
CA THR A 141 -14.03 9.05 -4.94
C THR A 141 -14.67 9.36 -3.59
N PHE A 142 -13.92 9.98 -2.68
CA PHE A 142 -14.32 10.13 -1.26
C PHE A 142 -14.62 8.79 -0.56
N ASN A 143 -14.14 7.68 -1.13
CA ASN A 143 -14.35 6.35 -0.57
C ASN A 143 -13.42 6.10 0.61
N THR A 144 -13.92 5.34 1.57
CA THR A 144 -13.17 4.89 2.72
C THR A 144 -13.07 3.38 2.71
N ARG A 145 -11.85 2.85 2.86
CA ARG A 145 -11.58 1.42 3.01
C ARG A 145 -11.18 1.15 4.46
N GLN A 146 -11.96 0.35 5.17
CA GLN A 146 -11.69 -0.09 6.55
C GLN A 146 -11.14 -1.52 6.53
N PHE A 147 -10.03 -1.75 7.22
CA PHE A 147 -9.30 -3.01 7.23
C PHE A 147 -9.54 -3.71 8.57
N HIS A 148 -10.15 -4.89 8.51
CA HIS A 148 -10.49 -5.68 9.69
C HIS A 148 -9.59 -6.89 9.79
N TYR A 149 -9.17 -7.19 11.02
CA TYR A 149 -8.22 -8.25 11.31
C TYR A 149 -8.82 -9.26 12.27
N SER A 150 -8.59 -10.55 12.03
CA SER A 150 -8.82 -11.66 12.97
C SER A 150 -7.50 -12.35 13.21
N ASP A 151 -7.14 -12.60 14.47
CA ASP A 151 -5.89 -13.30 14.85
C ASP A 151 -4.62 -12.67 14.23
N ASN A 152 -4.60 -11.34 14.14
CA ASN A 152 -3.55 -10.54 13.50
C ASN A 152 -3.42 -10.72 11.97
N GLU A 153 -4.36 -11.38 11.33
CA GLU A 153 -4.44 -11.54 9.87
C GLU A 153 -5.56 -10.69 9.28
N LEU A 154 -5.35 -10.15 8.08
CA LEU A 154 -6.36 -9.35 7.40
C LEU A 154 -7.49 -10.27 6.92
N SER A 155 -8.68 -10.11 7.50
CA SER A 155 -9.83 -10.97 7.21
C SER A 155 -10.84 -10.30 6.28
N LYS A 156 -10.94 -8.97 6.33
CA LYS A 156 -11.95 -8.22 5.58
C LYS A 156 -11.53 -6.80 5.26
N ILE A 157 -11.99 -6.28 4.11
CA ILE A 157 -11.99 -4.85 3.80
C ILE A 157 -13.42 -4.38 3.51
N VAL A 158 -13.91 -3.41 4.28
CA VAL A 158 -15.20 -2.75 4.01
C VAL A 158 -14.96 -1.46 3.25
N ILE A 159 -15.64 -1.28 2.12
CA ILE A 159 -15.54 -0.07 1.29
C ILE A 159 -16.83 0.72 1.44
N THR A 160 -16.75 1.94 1.96
CA THR A 160 -17.90 2.85 2.11
C THR A 160 -17.74 4.07 1.23
N GLY A 161 -18.87 4.60 0.76
CA GLY A 161 -18.94 5.87 0.05
C GLY A 161 -18.87 7.07 0.97
N LYS A 162 -18.98 8.27 0.38
CA LYS A 162 -18.98 9.55 1.10
C LYS A 162 -20.13 9.68 2.11
N ASP A 163 -21.27 9.03 1.85
CA ASP A 163 -22.44 8.98 2.71
C ASP A 163 -22.36 7.90 3.79
N ASN A 164 -21.18 7.27 3.96
CA ASN A 164 -20.93 6.12 4.83
C ASN A 164 -21.74 4.87 4.51
N LYS A 165 -22.41 4.79 3.35
CA LYS A 165 -23.05 3.56 2.91
C LYS A 165 -22.01 2.59 2.36
N THR A 166 -22.18 1.32 2.68
CA THR A 166 -21.32 0.25 2.15
C THR A 166 -21.52 0.13 0.64
N ILE A 167 -20.42 0.33 -0.10
CA ILE A 167 -20.35 0.11 -1.54
C ILE A 167 -20.07 -1.36 -1.82
N ASP A 168 -19.14 -1.95 -1.06
CA ASP A 168 -18.74 -3.35 -1.18
C ASP A 168 -18.04 -3.83 0.10
N GLU A 169 -17.99 -5.15 0.27
CA GLU A 169 -17.26 -5.83 1.31
C GLU A 169 -16.39 -6.91 0.67
N LEU A 170 -15.08 -6.85 0.90
CA LEU A 170 -14.13 -7.84 0.40
C LEU A 170 -13.81 -8.82 1.53
N SER A 171 -14.19 -10.07 1.34
CA SER A 171 -13.79 -11.19 2.20
C SER A 171 -12.39 -11.66 1.79
N ILE A 172 -11.47 -11.76 2.76
CA ILE A 172 -10.06 -12.07 2.51
C ILE A 172 -9.71 -13.39 3.20
N ASN A 173 -9.08 -14.29 2.44
CA ASN A 173 -8.62 -15.57 2.96
C ASN A 173 -7.15 -15.81 2.58
N CYS A 174 -6.35 -16.22 3.56
CA CYS A 174 -4.99 -16.66 3.30
C CYS A 174 -4.99 -18.11 2.80
N ILE A 175 -4.27 -18.37 1.70
CA ILE A 175 -4.14 -19.69 1.09
C ILE A 175 -2.78 -20.29 1.41
N GLU A 176 -1.72 -19.47 1.36
CA GLU A 176 -0.35 -19.94 1.48
C GLU A 176 0.44 -18.96 2.34
N ARG A 177 1.20 -19.52 3.28
CA ARG A 177 2.06 -18.79 4.19
C ARG A 177 3.51 -19.17 3.96
N ASP A 178 4.43 -18.26 4.29
CA ASP A 178 5.84 -18.60 4.40
C ASP A 178 6.16 -19.36 5.69
N GLU A 179 7.41 -19.81 5.83
CA GLU A 179 7.92 -20.50 7.03
C GLU A 179 7.78 -19.67 8.32
N LYS A 180 7.61 -18.35 8.20
CA LYS A 180 7.44 -17.42 9.33
C LYS A 180 5.97 -17.14 9.63
N GLY A 181 5.04 -17.79 8.93
CA GLY A 181 3.60 -17.64 9.09
C GLY A 181 3.01 -16.41 8.37
N THR A 182 3.78 -15.73 7.53
CA THR A 182 3.29 -14.56 6.78
C THR A 182 2.48 -15.01 5.58
N CYS A 183 1.28 -14.45 5.40
CA CYS A 183 0.47 -14.72 4.22
C CYS A 183 1.14 -14.20 2.94
N LEU A 184 1.54 -15.12 2.06
CA LEU A 184 2.12 -14.79 0.75
C LEU A 184 1.09 -14.89 -0.37
N LYS A 185 0.08 -15.73 -0.20
CA LYS A 185 -1.00 -15.91 -1.17
C LYS A 185 -2.34 -15.76 -0.49
N GLN A 186 -3.17 -14.87 -1.01
CA GLN A 186 -4.52 -14.64 -0.49
C GLN A 186 -5.54 -14.55 -1.62
N THR A 187 -6.77 -14.92 -1.32
CA THR A 187 -7.93 -14.60 -2.15
C THR A 187 -8.72 -13.45 -1.56
N ARG A 188 -9.28 -12.63 -2.43
CA ARG A 188 -10.26 -11.59 -2.10
C ARG A 188 -11.52 -11.87 -2.89
N ILE A 189 -12.66 -11.88 -2.21
CA ILE A 189 -13.95 -12.12 -2.82
C ILE A 189 -14.83 -10.92 -2.53
N SER A 190 -15.32 -10.25 -3.57
CA SER A 190 -16.32 -9.21 -3.41
C SER A 190 -17.67 -9.83 -3.04
N ASN A 191 -18.26 -9.37 -1.94
CA ASN A 191 -19.57 -9.83 -1.52
C ASN A 191 -20.69 -9.22 -2.38
N LYS A 192 -20.41 -8.13 -3.12
CA LYS A 192 -21.38 -7.49 -4.00
C LYS A 192 -21.60 -8.25 -5.30
N ASN A 193 -20.53 -8.63 -6.00
CA ASN A 193 -20.61 -9.22 -7.33
C ASN A 193 -20.01 -10.64 -7.40
N GLY A 194 -19.44 -11.14 -6.31
CA GLY A 194 -18.82 -12.47 -6.25
C GLY A 194 -17.48 -12.56 -6.99
N GLU A 195 -16.95 -11.44 -7.51
CA GLU A 195 -15.67 -11.41 -8.21
C GLU A 195 -14.54 -11.87 -7.27
N LYS A 196 -13.69 -12.75 -7.79
CA LYS A 196 -12.59 -13.34 -7.03
C LYS A 196 -11.27 -12.85 -7.59
N GLN A 197 -10.44 -12.32 -6.71
CA GLN A 197 -9.05 -11.97 -7.01
C GLN A 197 -8.12 -12.84 -6.18
N GLU A 198 -7.04 -13.30 -6.79
CA GLU A 198 -5.93 -13.96 -6.11
C GLU A 198 -4.73 -13.04 -6.14
N ILE A 199 -4.08 -12.86 -4.99
CA ILE A 199 -2.88 -12.04 -4.85
C ILE A 199 -1.77 -12.96 -4.37
N LEU A 200 -0.68 -13.00 -5.13
CA LEU A 200 0.52 -13.76 -4.82
C LEU A 200 1.69 -12.80 -4.63
N ILE A 201 2.39 -12.92 -3.51
CA ILE A 201 3.59 -12.16 -3.19
C ILE A 201 4.76 -13.13 -3.13
N SER A 202 5.74 -12.91 -3.99
CA SER A 202 7.00 -13.66 -4.06
C SER A 202 8.14 -12.83 -3.48
N PRO A 203 8.46 -12.98 -2.17
CA PRO A 203 9.52 -12.24 -1.52
C PRO A 203 10.91 -12.77 -1.86
N ARG A 204 11.91 -11.87 -1.83
CA ARG A 204 13.34 -12.21 -1.77
C ARG A 204 13.98 -11.47 -0.61
N TYR A 205 14.67 -12.20 0.25
CA TYR A 205 15.32 -11.69 1.44
C TYR A 205 16.78 -11.26 1.17
N TYR A 206 17.38 -10.54 2.11
CA TYR A 206 18.82 -10.21 2.09
C TYR A 206 19.68 -11.41 2.46
#